data_AF-A0A9X7Z6V8-F1
#
_entry.id   AF-A0A9X7Z6V8-F1
#
_cell.length_a   1.000
_cell.length_b   1.000
_cell.length_c   1.000
_cell.angle_alpha   90.00
_cell.angle_beta   90.00
_cell.angle_gamma   90.00
#
_symmetry.space_group_name_H-M   'P 1'
#
loop_
_entity.id
_entity.type
_entity.pdbx_description
1 polymer ?
#
loop_
_entity_poly.entity_id
_entity_poly.type
_entity_poly.pdbx_seq_one_letter_code
_entity_poly.pdbx_strand_id
1 'polypeptide(L)'
;MTMPQIPEEKFRPSLDEVVVDLMESIALEEIALSHLMNAEAEKIQMFVGKHDERHDKPRIHEMIELNKMVNQLLEIVVMKEWMLLRKLQMVVEIERESYECEE
;
A
#
# COMPACT_ATOMS: atom_id res chain seq x y z
N MET A 1 11.22 7.12 39.42
CA MET A 1 11.86 6.04 38.63
C MET A 1 12.68 6.72 37.55
N THR A 2 13.95 6.38 37.40
CA THR A 2 14.84 6.95 36.38
C THR A 2 14.51 6.32 35.03
N MET A 3 14.44 7.14 33.97
CA MET A 3 14.21 6.66 32.61
C MET A 3 15.40 5.78 32.17
N PRO A 4 15.16 4.61 31.54
CA PRO A 4 16.24 3.78 31.04
C PRO A 4 17.00 4.52 29.92
N GLN A 5 18.33 4.52 30.00
CA GLN A 5 19.18 5.07 28.94
C GLN A 5 19.52 3.98 27.93
N ILE A 6 19.22 4.25 26.66
CA ILE A 6 19.58 3.38 25.55
C ILE A 6 21.04 3.72 25.17
N PRO A 7 21.96 2.75 25.20
CA PRO A 7 23.36 3.00 24.82
C PRO A 7 23.48 3.40 23.35
N GLU A 8 24.52 4.16 23.00
CA GLU A 8 24.82 4.48 21.61
C GLU A 8 25.37 3.26 20.87
N GLU A 9 24.83 3.00 19.68
CA GLU A 9 25.26 1.91 18.81
C GLU A 9 26.06 2.47 17.63
N LYS A 10 27.12 1.74 17.26
CA LYS A 10 28.09 2.17 16.24
C LYS A 10 27.51 2.38 14.83
N PHE A 11 26.34 1.79 14.55
CA PHE A 11 25.69 1.82 13.24
C PHE A 11 24.25 2.36 13.33
N ARG A 12 23.98 3.24 14.30
CA ARG A 12 22.69 3.90 14.38
C ARG A 12 22.53 4.84 13.18
N PRO A 13 21.49 4.67 12.34
CA PRO A 13 21.25 5.58 11.22
C PRO A 13 20.87 6.97 11.74
N SER A 14 21.17 7.98 10.91
CA SER A 14 20.68 9.33 11.11
C SER A 14 19.17 9.41 10.91
N LEU A 15 18.55 10.46 11.42
CA LEU A 15 17.11 10.66 11.26
C LEU A 15 16.72 10.83 9.79
N ASP A 16 17.54 11.53 9.00
CA ASP A 16 17.35 11.71 7.56
C ASP A 16 17.36 10.37 6.81
N GLU A 17 18.32 9.49 7.13
CA GLU A 17 18.38 8.14 6.55
C GLU A 17 17.12 7.34 6.88
N VAL A 18 16.65 7.40 8.15
CA VAL A 18 15.42 6.70 8.55
C VAL A 18 14.19 7.26 7.84
N VAL A 19 14.09 8.58 7.66
CA VAL A 19 12.97 9.21 6.92
C VAL A 19 12.95 8.73 5.48
N VAL A 20 14.11 8.71 4.81
CA VAL A 20 14.24 8.20 3.43
C VAL A 20 13.85 6.73 3.35
N ASP A 21 14.36 5.89 4.25
CA ASP A 21 14.06 4.46 4.30
C ASP A 21 12.55 4.20 4.51
N LEU A 22 11.90 5.01 5.37
CA LEU A 22 10.46 4.92 5.60
C LEU A 22 9.65 5.34 4.37
N MET A 23 10.06 6.42 3.68
CA MET A 23 9.43 6.83 2.42
C MET A 23 9.60 5.76 1.34
N GLU A 24 10.79 5.16 1.22
CA GLU A 24 11.05 4.05 0.30
C GLU A 24 10.16 2.84 0.62
N SER A 25 10.04 2.47 1.89
CA SER A 25 9.14 1.39 2.31
C SER A 25 7.68 1.65 1.91
N ILE A 26 7.19 2.89 2.04
CA ILE A 26 5.84 3.27 1.61
C ILE A 26 5.70 3.14 0.09
N ALA A 27 6.69 3.62 -0.67
CA ALA A 27 6.71 3.50 -2.13
C ALA A 27 6.73 2.03 -2.59
N LEU A 28 7.47 1.16 -1.90
CA LEU A 28 7.50 -0.28 -2.18
C LEU A 28 6.15 -0.94 -1.91
N GLU A 29 5.47 -0.57 -0.83
CA GLU A 29 4.10 -1.05 -0.56
C GLU A 29 3.12 -0.61 -1.65
N GLU A 30 3.25 0.62 -2.15
CA GLU A 30 2.43 1.17 -3.24
C GLU A 30 2.65 0.41 -4.56
N ILE A 31 3.91 0.15 -4.91
CA ILE A 31 4.27 -0.65 -6.09
C ILE A 31 3.68 -2.06 -5.97
N ALA A 32 3.81 -2.70 -4.80
CA ALA A 32 3.23 -4.02 -4.57
C ALA A 32 1.71 -4.02 -4.72
N LEU A 33 1.03 -2.99 -4.22
CA LEU A 33 -0.42 -2.83 -4.36
C LEU A 33 -0.83 -2.66 -5.83
N SER A 34 -0.08 -1.87 -6.61
CA SER A 34 -0.33 -1.68 -8.05
C SER A 34 -0.24 -3.00 -8.84
N HIS A 35 0.75 -3.84 -8.51
CA HIS A 35 0.91 -5.15 -9.14
C HIS A 35 -0.24 -6.10 -8.78
N LEU A 36 -0.69 -6.08 -7.52
CA LEU A 36 -1.85 -6.86 -7.09
C LEU A 36 -3.13 -6.42 -7.81
N MET A 37 -3.36 -5.10 -7.89
CA MET A 37 -4.51 -4.55 -8.62
C MET A 37 -4.49 -4.94 -10.10
N ASN A 38 -3.33 -4.87 -10.76
CA ASN A 38 -3.20 -5.28 -12.15
C ASN A 38 -3.48 -6.79 -12.33
N ALA A 39 -2.95 -7.64 -11.44
CA ALA A 39 -3.21 -9.07 -11.49
C ALA A 39 -4.71 -9.41 -11.31
N GLU A 40 -5.41 -8.71 -10.41
CA GLU A 40 -6.86 -8.87 -10.26
C GLU A 40 -7.64 -8.34 -11.48
N ALA A 41 -7.20 -7.23 -12.08
CA ALA A 41 -7.79 -6.71 -13.31
C ALA A 41 -7.64 -7.71 -14.48
N GLU A 42 -6.49 -8.35 -14.63
CA GLU A 42 -6.26 -9.39 -15.64
C GLU A 42 -7.17 -10.61 -15.42
N LYS A 43 -7.38 -11.04 -14.17
CA LYS A 43 -8.34 -12.11 -13.84
C LYS A 43 -9.76 -11.75 -14.24
N ILE A 44 -10.19 -10.52 -13.96
CA ILE A 44 -11.51 -10.01 -14.35
C ILE A 44 -11.65 -10.03 -15.89
N GLN A 45 -10.64 -9.56 -16.62
CA GLN A 45 -10.65 -9.58 -18.09
C GLN A 45 -10.71 -10.99 -18.66
N MET A 46 -9.97 -11.94 -18.07
CA MET A 46 -10.03 -13.35 -18.47
C MET A 46 -11.41 -13.95 -18.22
N PHE A 47 -12.03 -13.63 -17.08
CA PHE A 47 -13.36 -14.14 -16.71
C PHE A 47 -14.48 -13.59 -17.59
N VAL A 48 -14.50 -12.27 -17.83
CA VAL A 48 -15.51 -11.63 -18.69
C VAL A 48 -15.28 -11.98 -20.17
N GLY A 49 -14.08 -12.46 -20.49
CA GLY A 49 -13.62 -12.79 -21.83
C GLY A 49 -13.01 -11.56 -22.50
N LYS A 50 -11.75 -11.67 -22.91
CA LYS A 50 -11.28 -10.89 -24.06
C LYS A 50 -12.06 -11.39 -25.28
N HIS A 51 -12.33 -10.49 -26.21
CA HIS A 51 -13.25 -10.62 -27.34
C HIS A 51 -13.08 -11.87 -28.27
N ASP A 52 -12.20 -12.82 -27.98
CA ASP A 52 -11.86 -13.99 -28.80
C ASP A 52 -12.48 -15.32 -28.31
N GLU A 53 -13.63 -15.62 -28.92
CA GLU A 53 -14.02 -16.88 -29.57
C GLU A 53 -13.99 -18.26 -28.88
N ARG A 54 -13.53 -18.50 -27.64
CA ARG A 54 -13.41 -19.91 -27.16
C ARG A 54 -13.81 -20.29 -25.73
N HIS A 55 -14.36 -19.38 -24.93
CA HIS A 55 -14.86 -19.74 -23.61
C HIS A 55 -16.38 -19.64 -23.51
N ASP A 56 -17.00 -20.62 -22.85
CA ASP A 56 -18.41 -20.55 -22.46
C ASP A 56 -18.64 -19.23 -21.72
N LYS A 57 -19.58 -18.42 -22.21
CA LYS A 57 -19.89 -17.13 -21.58
C LYS A 57 -20.29 -17.35 -20.12
N PRO A 58 -19.76 -16.57 -19.17
CA PRO A 58 -20.14 -16.70 -17.77
C PRO A 58 -21.65 -16.49 -17.64
N ARG A 59 -22.28 -17.31 -16.79
CA ARG A 59 -23.70 -17.17 -16.47
C ARG A 59 -23.91 -15.90 -15.67
N ILE A 60 -25.12 -15.35 -15.74
CA ILE A 60 -25.51 -14.10 -15.06
C ILE A 60 -25.17 -14.14 -13.55
N HIS A 61 -25.41 -15.29 -12.89
CA HIS A 61 -25.12 -15.43 -11.46
C HIS A 61 -23.63 -15.29 -11.13
N GLU A 62 -22.74 -15.82 -11.98
CA GLU A 62 -21.29 -15.75 -11.80
C GLU A 62 -20.79 -14.31 -12.03
N MET A 63 -21.40 -13.56 -12.96
CA MET A 63 -21.11 -12.13 -13.16
C MET A 63 -21.51 -11.28 -11.95
N ILE A 64 -22.65 -11.58 -11.31
CA ILE A 64 -23.10 -10.89 -10.10
C ILE A 64 -22.13 -11.17 -8.95
N GLU A 65 -21.68 -12.42 -8.80
CA GLU A 65 -20.72 -12.81 -7.78
C GLU A 65 -19.36 -12.12 -7.99
N LEU A 66 -18.86 -12.10 -9.23
CA LEU A 66 -17.65 -11.36 -9.57
C LEU A 66 -17.79 -9.87 -9.20
N ASN A 67 -18.91 -9.23 -9.53
CA ASN A 67 -19.11 -7.82 -9.20
C ASN A 67 -19.06 -7.56 -7.69
N LYS A 68 -19.66 -8.46 -6.88
CA LYS A 68 -19.56 -8.37 -5.42
C LYS A 68 -18.12 -8.49 -4.93
N MET A 69 -17.37 -9.45 -5.45
CA MET A 69 -15.96 -9.63 -5.09
C MET A 69 -15.10 -8.42 -5.47
N VAL A 70 -15.33 -7.84 -6.66
CA VAL A 70 -14.64 -6.63 -7.11
C VAL A 70 -14.94 -5.45 -6.18
N ASN A 71 -16.20 -5.25 -5.79
CA ASN A 71 -16.54 -4.18 -4.85
C ASN A 71 -15.86 -4.37 -3.48
N GLN A 72 -15.81 -5.60 -2.96
CA GLN A 72 -15.11 -5.91 -1.71
C GLN A 72 -13.60 -5.66 -1.83
N LEU A 73 -12.98 -6.05 -2.94
CA LEU A 73 -11.58 -5.77 -3.21
C LEU A 73 -11.31 -4.26 -3.25
N LEU A 74 -12.15 -3.49 -3.93
CA LEU A 74 -12.01 -2.03 -4.00
C LEU A 74 -12.13 -1.37 -2.63
N GLU A 75 -13.04 -1.84 -1.77
CA GLU A 75 -13.18 -1.34 -0.40
C GLU A 75 -11.89 -1.59 0.43
N ILE A 76 -11.30 -2.78 0.29
CA ILE A 76 -10.03 -3.14 0.94
C ILE A 76 -8.88 -2.26 0.41
N VAL A 77 -8.81 -2.06 -0.91
CA VAL A 77 -7.79 -1.20 -1.54
C VAL A 77 -7.90 0.23 -1.02
N VAL A 78 -9.09 0.82 -1.00
CA VAL A 78 -9.31 2.17 -0.46
C VAL A 78 -8.85 2.26 1.00
N MET A 79 -9.15 1.26 1.83
CA MET A 79 -8.66 1.23 3.20
C MET A 79 -7.12 1.15 3.28
N LYS A 80 -6.47 0.37 2.40
CA LYS A 80 -5.01 0.26 2.34
C LYS A 80 -4.36 1.59 1.91
N GLU A 81 -4.92 2.27 0.91
CA GLU A 81 -4.50 3.60 0.46
C GLU A 81 -4.56 4.61 1.60
N TRP A 82 -5.65 4.62 2.36
CA TRP A 82 -5.78 5.46 3.56
C TRP A 82 -4.70 5.18 4.61
N MET A 83 -4.34 3.90 4.82
CA MET A 83 -3.25 3.55 5.73
C MET A 83 -1.89 4.03 5.23
N LEU A 84 -1.62 3.93 3.92
CA LEU A 84 -0.37 4.43 3.32
C LEU A 84 -0.27 5.94 3.41
N LEU A 85 -1.35 6.66 3.11
CA LEU A 85 -1.43 8.10 3.30
C LEU A 85 -1.13 8.50 4.74
N ARG A 86 -1.69 7.80 5.72
CA ARG A 86 -1.42 8.07 7.14
C ARG A 86 0.04 7.82 7.51
N LYS A 87 0.66 6.73 7.03
CA LYS A 87 2.09 6.49 7.24
C LYS A 87 2.93 7.63 6.67
N LEU A 88 2.61 8.06 5.45
CA LEU A 88 3.33 9.15 4.79
C LEU A 88 3.21 10.47 5.56
N GLN A 89 2.00 10.81 6.02
CA GLN A 89 1.78 11.99 6.86
C GLN A 89 2.63 11.95 8.13
N MET A 90 2.68 10.81 8.82
CA MET A 90 3.51 10.65 10.02
C MET A 90 5.01 10.81 9.72
N VAL A 91 5.49 10.29 8.59
CA VAL A 91 6.91 10.45 8.19
C VAL A 91 7.23 11.92 7.91
N VAL A 92 6.34 12.63 7.23
CA VAL A 92 6.50 14.08 6.96
C VAL A 92 6.42 14.91 8.25
N GLU A 93 5.60 14.52 9.22
CA GLU A 93 5.56 15.16 10.54
C GLU A 93 6.87 14.99 11.31
N ILE A 94 7.45 13.77 11.31
CA ILE A 94 8.76 13.50 11.93
C ILE A 94 9.86 14.37 11.29
N GLU A 95 9.86 14.47 9.96
CA GLU A 95 10.82 15.31 9.23
C GLU A 95 10.70 16.79 9.65
N ARG A 96 9.46 17.31 9.76
CA ARG A 96 9.20 18.71 10.17
C ARG A 96 9.64 19.02 11.60
N GLU A 97 9.31 18.15 12.55
CA GLU A 97 9.70 18.33 13.96
C GLU A 97 11.23 18.35 14.13
N SER A 98 11.96 17.68 13.23
CA SER A 98 13.43 17.68 13.21
C SER A 98 14.00 19.06 12.89
N TYR A 99 13.41 19.78 11.93
CA TYR A 99 13.86 21.12 11.54
C TYR A 99 13.47 22.21 12.55
N GLU A 100 12.34 22.05 13.26
CA GLU A 100 11.93 23.01 14.31
C GLU A 100 12.79 22.93 15.59
N CYS A 101 13.51 21.82 15.79
CA CYS A 101 14.42 21.64 16.92
C CYS A 101 15.85 22.13 16.66
N GLU A 102 16.20 22.47 15.41
CA GLU A 102 17.52 22.98 15.02
C GLU A 102 17.58 24.53 14.95
N GLU A 103 16.44 25.24 15.12
CA GLU A 103 16.32 26.70 15.28
C GLU A 103 16.27 27.13 16.77
#